data_AF-A0A0C3JR88-F1
#
_entry.id   AF-A0A0C3JR88-F1
#
_cell.length_a   1.000
_cell.length_b   1.000
_cell.length_c   1.000
_cell.angle_alpha   90.00
_cell.angle_beta   90.00
_cell.angle_gamma   90.00
#
_symmetry.space_group_name_H-M   'P 1'
#
loop_
_entity.id
_entity.type
_entity.pdbx_description
1 polymer ?
#
loop_
_entity_poly.entity_id
_entity_poly.type
_entity_poly.pdbx_seq_one_letter_code
_entity_poly.pdbx_strand_id
1 'polypeptide(L)'
;MSPTISRPRPIPPPPDTDVPDNLQHATLRLNFPPSYVIVGVYRLFTDKSLYKPAWDKCKHGVRRGAIVGFIWTCFTYDVQKRFVRVLLNHPSSIFYPKSMARLSKTATDLSEETFMGIKLPLNMTAYVTAILIGTQVTAILTFFLSRNIRVARRRVWDQTVTSRGKGPDFWQPYVEEWEVPPVIEEDLTLRVINKFGLWIIGVVVKKVIIISLSLYPFMGTIAVAALKSMETARYLHQPYFKAKKMTPHEVAVFTEERKWDYRLFGFTAALLEGLPIVGLIFTVSNRIGAAMWAHDLEKRQHYFASLHVSQGVDASVVDAEKMQ
;
A
#
# COMPACT_ATOMS: atom_id res chain seq x y z
N MET A 1 -16.47 11.86 37.34
CA MET A 1 -16.95 11.88 35.95
C MET A 1 -16.14 12.95 35.22
N SER A 2 -15.02 12.56 34.61
CA SER A 2 -14.26 13.50 33.77
C SER A 2 -15.10 13.80 32.52
N PRO A 3 -15.28 15.06 32.12
CA PRO A 3 -16.02 15.38 30.92
C PRO A 3 -15.25 14.80 29.75
N THR A 4 -15.87 13.88 29.03
CA THR A 4 -15.38 13.40 27.74
C THR A 4 -15.44 14.61 26.81
N ILE A 5 -14.35 15.37 26.71
CA ILE A 5 -14.21 16.46 25.74
C ILE A 5 -14.33 15.79 24.37
N SER A 6 -15.53 15.88 23.79
CA SER A 6 -15.78 15.44 22.43
C SER A 6 -14.93 16.31 21.54
N ARG A 7 -13.85 15.75 20.98
CA ARG A 7 -12.99 16.46 20.04
C ARG A 7 -13.85 17.06 18.94
N PRO A 8 -13.74 18.37 18.63
CA PRO A 8 -14.47 18.95 17.51
C PRO A 8 -14.13 18.15 16.26
N ARG A 9 -15.16 17.74 15.50
CA ARG A 9 -14.95 17.09 14.21
C ARG A 9 -14.38 18.14 13.26
N PRO A 10 -13.32 17.83 12.50
CA PRO A 10 -12.79 18.76 11.52
C PRO A 10 -13.90 19.13 10.53
N ILE A 11 -14.03 20.43 10.26
CA ILE A 11 -15.00 20.93 9.28
C ILE A 11 -14.40 20.66 7.90
N PRO A 12 -15.09 19.92 7.01
CA PRO A 12 -14.55 19.59 5.70
C PRO A 12 -14.27 20.87 4.90
N PRO A 13 -13.30 20.84 3.95
CA PRO A 13 -13.07 21.94 3.05
C PRO A 13 -14.35 22.30 2.29
N PRO A 14 -14.46 23.53 1.76
CA PRO A 14 -15.61 23.95 0.96
C PRO A 14 -15.89 22.93 -0.16
N PRO A 15 -17.17 22.70 -0.50
CA PRO A 15 -17.56 21.68 -1.47
C PRO A 15 -16.82 21.82 -2.80
N ASP A 16 -16.36 20.70 -3.36
CA ASP A 16 -15.62 20.63 -4.63
C ASP A 16 -16.46 21.06 -5.88
N THR A 17 -17.66 21.63 -5.70
CA THR A 17 -18.57 22.04 -6.77
C THR A 17 -18.10 23.27 -7.55
N ASP A 18 -17.26 24.12 -6.94
CA ASP A 18 -16.79 25.38 -7.53
C ASP A 18 -15.33 25.30 -8.04
N VAL A 19 -14.83 24.08 -8.28
CA VAL A 19 -13.44 23.88 -8.72
C VAL A 19 -13.29 24.26 -10.21
N PRO A 20 -12.26 25.06 -10.58
CA PRO A 20 -11.98 25.41 -11.97
C PRO A 20 -11.90 24.19 -12.92
N ASP A 21 -12.36 24.36 -14.17
CA ASP A 21 -12.44 23.27 -15.16
C ASP A 21 -11.11 22.52 -15.38
N ASN A 22 -9.99 23.23 -15.31
CA ASN A 22 -8.64 22.64 -15.45
C ASN A 22 -8.25 21.70 -14.30
N LEU A 23 -8.95 21.76 -13.16
CA LEU A 23 -8.71 20.96 -11.96
C LEU A 23 -9.75 19.86 -11.74
N GLN A 24 -10.92 19.92 -12.37
CA GLN A 24 -12.00 18.94 -12.20
C GLN A 24 -11.52 17.49 -12.38
N HIS A 25 -10.74 17.20 -13.44
CA HIS A 25 -10.19 15.86 -13.66
C HIS A 25 -9.20 15.41 -12.58
N ALA A 26 -8.50 16.33 -11.92
CA ALA A 26 -7.64 16.01 -10.80
C ALA A 26 -8.48 15.73 -9.55
N THR A 27 -9.48 16.56 -9.27
CA THR A 27 -10.42 16.38 -8.14
C THR A 27 -11.17 15.06 -8.21
N LEU A 28 -11.70 14.68 -9.37
CA LEU A 28 -12.36 13.38 -9.57
C LEU A 28 -11.44 12.19 -9.23
N ARG A 29 -10.15 12.30 -9.55
CA ARG A 29 -9.16 11.25 -9.23
C ARG A 29 -8.75 11.27 -7.76
N LEU A 30 -8.69 12.44 -7.13
CA LEU A 30 -8.45 12.57 -5.69
C LEU A 30 -9.55 11.94 -4.86
N ASN A 31 -10.81 12.00 -5.31
CA ASN A 31 -11.95 11.35 -4.65
C ASN A 31 -11.90 9.81 -4.68
N PHE A 32 -11.08 9.22 -5.56
CA PHE A 32 -10.86 7.78 -5.60
C PHE A 32 -9.36 7.43 -5.73
N PRO A 33 -8.59 7.54 -4.62
CA PRO A 33 -7.15 7.32 -4.61
C PRO A 33 -6.66 5.94 -5.12
N PRO A 34 -7.42 4.82 -4.97
CA PRO A 34 -7.04 3.55 -5.59
C PRO A 34 -6.81 3.63 -7.11
N SER A 35 -7.42 4.60 -7.80
CA SER A 35 -7.18 4.83 -9.23
C SER A 35 -5.70 5.08 -9.55
N TYR A 36 -4.95 5.78 -8.69
CA TYR A 36 -3.53 6.08 -8.93
C TYR A 36 -2.67 4.83 -8.99
N VAL A 37 -3.07 3.75 -8.31
CA VAL A 37 -2.39 2.46 -8.40
C VAL A 37 -2.50 1.90 -9.83
N ILE A 38 -3.70 1.96 -10.41
CA ILE A 38 -3.96 1.52 -11.80
C ILE A 38 -3.20 2.40 -12.79
N VAL A 39 -3.25 3.73 -12.62
CA VAL A 39 -2.51 4.65 -13.50
C VAL A 39 -1.00 4.39 -13.40
N GLY A 40 -0.48 4.06 -12.21
CA GLY A 40 0.92 3.69 -12.01
C GLY A 40 1.31 2.44 -12.79
N VAL A 41 0.44 1.43 -12.81
CA VAL A 41 0.63 0.20 -13.59
C VAL A 41 0.61 0.51 -15.08
N TYR A 42 -0.43 1.22 -15.53
CA TYR A 42 -0.57 1.64 -16.92
C TYR A 42 0.69 2.37 -17.41
N ARG A 43 1.13 3.40 -16.69
CA ARG A 43 2.32 4.18 -17.06
C ARG A 43 3.60 3.39 -17.03
N LEU A 44 3.75 2.45 -16.09
CA LEU A 44 4.91 1.57 -16.09
C LEU A 44 4.96 0.77 -17.40
N PHE A 45 3.86 0.23 -17.90
CA PHE A 45 3.87 -0.58 -19.12
C PHE A 45 3.90 0.24 -20.41
N THR A 46 3.36 1.46 -20.42
CA THR A 46 3.28 2.28 -21.64
C THR A 46 4.49 3.19 -21.84
N ASP A 47 5.07 3.72 -20.76
CA ASP A 47 6.10 4.77 -20.86
C ASP A 47 7.52 4.18 -20.91
N LYS A 48 8.12 4.22 -22.11
CA LYS A 48 9.49 3.75 -22.37
C LYS A 48 10.53 4.45 -21.51
N SER A 49 10.27 5.69 -21.10
CA SER A 49 11.19 6.44 -20.25
C SER A 49 11.23 5.92 -18.81
N LEU A 50 10.16 5.25 -18.36
CA LEU A 50 10.00 4.73 -17.01
C LEU A 50 10.43 3.26 -16.91
N TYR A 51 9.94 2.38 -17.78
CA TYR A 51 10.20 0.94 -17.61
C TYR A 51 11.60 0.51 -18.01
N LYS A 52 12.19 1.08 -19.07
CA LYS A 52 13.53 0.66 -19.52
C LYS A 52 14.57 0.88 -18.42
N PRO A 53 14.70 2.10 -17.84
CA PRO A 53 15.70 2.34 -16.81
C PRO A 53 15.43 1.57 -15.51
N ALA A 54 14.15 1.35 -15.17
CA ALA A 54 13.77 0.53 -14.03
C ALA A 54 14.18 -0.94 -14.22
N TRP A 55 13.91 -1.49 -15.41
CA TRP A 55 14.26 -2.87 -15.76
C TRP A 55 15.78 -3.08 -15.85
N ASP A 56 16.48 -2.18 -16.54
CA ASP A 56 17.93 -2.28 -16.74
C ASP A 56 18.68 -2.32 -15.40
N LYS A 57 18.19 -1.57 -14.40
CA LYS A 57 18.78 -1.59 -13.06
C LYS A 57 18.50 -2.88 -12.29
N CYS A 58 17.35 -3.52 -12.53
CA CYS A 58 16.94 -4.73 -11.83
C CYS A 58 17.40 -6.02 -12.52
N LYS A 59 17.69 -6.00 -13.83
CA LYS A 59 17.97 -7.18 -14.68
C LYS A 59 18.98 -8.15 -14.08
N HIS A 60 20.12 -7.67 -13.57
CA HIS A 60 21.15 -8.55 -12.99
C HIS A 60 20.72 -9.18 -11.66
N GLY A 61 19.99 -8.42 -10.82
CA GLY A 61 19.44 -8.93 -9.57
C GLY A 61 18.37 -10.00 -9.83
N VAL A 62 17.48 -9.74 -10.80
CA VAL A 62 16.46 -10.70 -11.25
C VAL A 62 17.12 -11.97 -11.77
N ARG A 63 18.14 -11.87 -12.62
CA ARG A 63 18.85 -13.05 -13.15
C ARG A 63 19.45 -13.91 -12.03
N ARG A 64 20.15 -13.30 -11.07
CA ARG A 64 20.76 -14.04 -9.94
C ARG A 64 19.69 -14.68 -9.05
N GLY A 65 18.66 -13.92 -8.69
CA GLY A 65 17.57 -14.43 -7.86
C GLY A 65 16.74 -15.51 -8.55
N ALA A 66 16.54 -15.41 -9.87
CA ALA A 66 15.84 -16.44 -10.65
C ALA A 66 16.64 -17.75 -10.71
N ILE A 67 17.98 -17.69 -10.90
CA ILE A 67 18.83 -18.88 -10.87
C ILE A 67 18.77 -19.56 -9.49
N VAL A 68 18.95 -18.80 -8.41
CA VAL A 68 18.91 -19.36 -7.05
C VAL A 68 17.51 -19.87 -6.71
N GLY A 69 16.45 -19.14 -7.09
CA GLY A 69 15.07 -19.56 -6.88
C GLY A 69 14.70 -20.82 -7.66
N PHE A 70 15.21 -20.98 -8.88
CA PHE A 70 15.04 -22.19 -9.67
C PHE A 70 15.71 -23.40 -9.02
N ILE A 71 16.99 -23.25 -8.64
CA ILE A 71 17.74 -24.28 -7.91
C ILE A 71 16.99 -24.68 -6.64
N TRP A 72 16.59 -23.71 -5.82
CA TRP A 72 15.82 -23.94 -4.60
C TRP A 72 14.52 -24.70 -4.86
N THR A 73 13.78 -24.31 -5.91
CA THR A 73 12.53 -24.98 -6.31
C THR A 73 12.79 -26.44 -6.66
N CYS A 74 13.78 -26.73 -7.52
CA CYS A 74 14.11 -28.10 -7.91
C CYS A 74 14.51 -28.99 -6.71
N PHE A 75 15.31 -28.46 -5.79
CA PHE A 75 15.76 -29.22 -4.61
C PHE A 75 14.66 -29.44 -3.56
N THR A 76 13.73 -28.49 -3.42
CA THR A 76 12.74 -28.53 -2.33
C THR A 76 11.35 -28.99 -2.76
N TYR A 77 11.05 -29.02 -4.07
CA TYR A 77 9.71 -29.30 -4.58
C TYR A 77 9.14 -30.62 -4.06
N ASP A 78 9.87 -31.73 -4.18
CA ASP A 78 9.36 -33.05 -3.77
C ASP A 78 9.17 -33.16 -2.25
N VAL A 79 10.10 -32.57 -1.49
CA VAL A 79 10.02 -32.54 -0.02
C VAL A 79 8.82 -31.71 0.43
N GLN A 80 8.64 -30.52 -0.13
CA GLN A 80 7.53 -29.63 0.19
C GLN A 80 6.19 -30.20 -0.26
N LYS A 81 6.14 -30.85 -1.43
CA LYS A 81 4.93 -31.52 -1.92
C LYS A 81 4.52 -32.68 -1.01
N ARG A 82 5.48 -33.49 -0.53
CA ARG A 82 5.21 -34.55 0.45
C ARG A 82 4.71 -33.96 1.77
N PHE A 83 5.35 -32.92 2.27
CA PHE A 83 4.93 -32.23 3.49
C PHE A 83 3.50 -31.66 3.36
N VAL A 84 3.20 -30.94 2.29
CA VAL A 84 1.86 -30.39 2.01
C VAL A 84 0.83 -31.51 1.87
N ARG A 85 1.17 -32.63 1.22
CA ARG A 85 0.27 -33.80 1.15
C ARG A 85 -0.06 -34.36 2.52
N VAL A 86 0.95 -34.55 3.38
CA VAL A 86 0.75 -35.03 4.75
C VAL A 86 -0.11 -34.03 5.54
N LEU A 87 0.17 -32.73 5.41
CA LEU A 87 -0.56 -31.68 6.10
C LEU A 87 -2.02 -31.57 5.64
N LEU A 88 -2.30 -31.72 4.34
CA LEU A 88 -3.67 -31.65 3.81
C LEU A 88 -4.49 -32.89 4.14
N ASN A 89 -3.85 -34.07 4.22
CA ASN A 89 -4.53 -35.32 4.51
C ASN A 89 -4.70 -35.59 6.02
N HIS A 90 -4.11 -34.77 6.89
CA HIS A 90 -4.20 -34.97 8.32
C HIS A 90 -5.58 -34.51 8.87
N PRO A 91 -6.33 -35.36 9.59
CA PRO A 91 -7.73 -35.09 9.98
C PRO A 91 -7.91 -33.94 11.00
N SER A 92 -6.84 -33.48 11.65
CA SER A 92 -6.82 -32.31 12.54
C SER A 92 -6.10 -31.09 11.95
N SER A 93 -5.74 -31.13 10.67
CA SER A 93 -5.03 -30.02 10.04
C SER A 93 -5.89 -28.77 10.00
N ILE A 94 -5.36 -27.72 10.63
CA ILE A 94 -5.92 -26.37 10.62
C ILE A 94 -6.09 -25.85 9.18
N PHE A 95 -5.26 -26.33 8.24
CA PHE A 95 -5.27 -25.93 6.83
C PHE A 95 -6.35 -26.63 5.98
N TYR A 96 -7.20 -27.46 6.59
CA TYR A 96 -8.37 -28.06 5.94
C TYR A 96 -9.58 -28.06 6.90
N PRO A 97 -10.39 -26.98 6.94
CA PRO A 97 -11.56 -26.96 7.81
C PRO A 97 -12.56 -28.03 7.36
N LYS A 98 -13.28 -28.65 8.31
CA LYS A 98 -14.37 -29.61 8.04
C LYS A 98 -15.42 -29.09 7.04
N SER A 99 -15.54 -27.77 6.87
CA SER A 99 -16.37 -27.11 5.85
C SER A 99 -15.87 -27.38 4.42
N MET A 100 -14.55 -27.42 4.20
CA MET A 100 -13.94 -27.74 2.91
C MET A 100 -13.94 -29.25 2.64
N ALA A 101 -13.88 -30.07 3.69
CA ALA A 101 -14.12 -31.53 3.63
C ALA A 101 -15.51 -31.89 3.07
N ARG A 102 -16.52 -31.06 3.37
CA ARG A 102 -17.89 -31.26 2.87
C ARG A 102 -18.00 -30.91 1.38
N LEU A 103 -17.34 -29.84 0.94
CA LEU A 103 -17.22 -29.48 -0.49
C LEU A 103 -16.41 -30.52 -1.28
N SER A 104 -15.34 -31.05 -0.69
CA SER A 104 -14.53 -32.11 -1.28
C SER A 104 -15.26 -33.45 -1.34
N LYS A 105 -16.06 -33.83 -0.32
CA LYS A 105 -16.84 -35.07 -0.36
C LYS A 105 -17.86 -35.07 -1.50
N THR A 106 -18.46 -33.93 -1.80
CA THR A 106 -19.31 -33.74 -2.98
C THR A 106 -18.50 -33.73 -4.28
N ALA A 107 -17.24 -33.27 -4.24
CA ALA A 107 -16.33 -33.27 -5.39
C ALA A 107 -15.56 -34.59 -5.62
N THR A 108 -15.56 -35.53 -4.67
CA THR A 108 -14.92 -36.84 -4.83
C THR A 108 -15.78 -37.83 -5.64
N ASP A 109 -17.08 -37.56 -5.81
CA ASP A 109 -17.99 -38.38 -6.63
C ASP A 109 -18.11 -37.90 -8.09
N LEU A 110 -17.60 -36.70 -8.40
CA LEU A 110 -17.39 -36.23 -9.77
C LEU A 110 -15.90 -35.92 -9.93
N SER A 111 -15.20 -36.75 -10.69
CA SER A 111 -13.77 -36.70 -10.96
C SER A 111 -13.29 -35.46 -11.75
N GLU A 112 -13.62 -34.25 -11.30
CA GLU A 112 -13.14 -32.99 -11.85
C GLU A 112 -12.98 -31.96 -10.71
N GLU A 113 -11.77 -31.88 -10.13
CA GLU A 113 -11.43 -30.96 -9.02
C GLU A 113 -11.74 -29.50 -9.40
N THR A 114 -12.88 -29.02 -8.92
CA THR A 114 -13.41 -27.69 -9.22
C THR A 114 -13.24 -26.80 -7.99
N PHE A 115 -12.32 -25.84 -8.03
CA PHE A 115 -12.22 -24.79 -7.01
C PHE A 115 -13.01 -23.57 -7.49
N MET A 116 -14.12 -23.23 -6.82
CA MET A 116 -14.99 -22.09 -7.17
C MET A 116 -15.51 -22.10 -8.62
N GLY A 117 -15.88 -23.27 -9.16
CA GLY A 117 -16.39 -23.39 -10.54
C GLY A 117 -15.30 -23.41 -11.63
N ILE A 118 -14.02 -23.30 -11.26
CA ILE A 118 -12.89 -23.30 -12.18
C ILE A 118 -12.21 -24.69 -12.13
N LYS A 119 -12.12 -25.36 -13.29
CA LYS A 119 -11.34 -26.60 -13.44
C LYS A 119 -9.86 -26.27 -13.25
N LEU A 120 -9.25 -26.79 -12.18
CA LEU A 120 -7.83 -26.59 -11.94
C LEU A 120 -7.01 -27.57 -12.80
N PRO A 121 -6.00 -27.12 -13.56
CA PRO A 121 -5.13 -28.00 -14.35
C PRO A 121 -4.15 -28.82 -13.49
N LEU A 122 -4.11 -28.58 -12.18
CA LEU A 122 -3.16 -29.15 -11.23
C LEU A 122 -3.90 -29.68 -9.99
N ASN A 123 -3.50 -30.86 -9.49
CA ASN A 123 -3.98 -31.40 -8.22
C ASN A 123 -3.88 -30.35 -7.10
N MET A 124 -4.88 -30.26 -6.21
CA MET A 124 -4.90 -29.31 -5.10
C MET A 124 -3.57 -29.24 -4.32
N THR A 125 -2.95 -30.39 -4.03
CA THR A 125 -1.63 -30.44 -3.38
C THR A 125 -0.55 -29.72 -4.18
N ALA A 126 -0.51 -29.91 -5.50
CA ALA A 126 0.48 -29.27 -6.37
C ALA A 126 0.26 -27.75 -6.44
N TYR A 127 -0.98 -27.30 -6.43
CA TYR A 127 -1.34 -25.88 -6.39
C TYR A 127 -0.86 -25.20 -5.10
N VAL A 128 -1.18 -25.78 -3.93
CA VAL A 128 -0.74 -25.24 -2.63
C VAL A 128 0.78 -25.23 -2.52
N THR A 129 1.45 -26.30 -2.97
CA THR A 129 2.92 -26.34 -3.03
C THR A 129 3.47 -25.26 -3.96
N ALA A 130 2.86 -25.00 -5.12
CA ALA A 130 3.31 -23.96 -6.04
C ALA A 130 3.18 -22.55 -5.44
N ILE A 131 2.09 -22.25 -4.73
CA ILE A 131 1.95 -20.98 -4.00
C ILE A 131 3.02 -20.85 -2.91
N LEU A 132 3.23 -21.91 -2.12
CA LEU A 132 4.23 -21.93 -1.06
C LEU A 132 5.64 -21.66 -1.60
N ILE A 133 6.05 -22.39 -2.65
CA ILE A 133 7.32 -22.16 -3.34
C ILE A 133 7.37 -20.75 -3.93
N GLY A 134 6.28 -20.28 -4.54
CA GLY A 134 6.17 -18.94 -5.09
C GLY A 134 6.49 -17.85 -4.07
N THR A 135 6.01 -17.97 -2.83
CA THR A 135 6.35 -17.02 -1.75
C THR A 135 7.83 -17.06 -1.37
N GLN A 136 8.45 -18.24 -1.33
CA GLN A 136 9.87 -18.42 -1.05
C GLN A 136 10.75 -17.86 -2.18
N VAL A 137 10.42 -18.17 -3.43
CA VAL A 137 11.08 -17.61 -4.62
C VAL A 137 10.95 -16.08 -4.63
N THR A 138 9.80 -15.54 -4.23
CA THR A 138 9.61 -14.09 -4.10
C THR A 138 10.55 -13.51 -3.04
N ALA A 139 10.73 -14.17 -1.90
CA ALA A 139 11.66 -13.73 -0.86
C ALA A 139 13.12 -13.76 -1.36
N ILE A 140 13.51 -14.82 -2.07
CA ILE A 140 14.85 -14.93 -2.71
C ILE A 140 15.05 -13.79 -3.71
N LEU A 141 14.09 -13.57 -4.62
CA LEU A 141 14.14 -12.46 -5.56
C LEU A 141 14.25 -11.11 -4.83
N THR A 142 13.42 -10.89 -3.81
CA THR A 142 13.44 -9.65 -3.01
C THR A 142 14.80 -9.41 -2.38
N PHE A 143 15.45 -10.45 -1.86
CA PHE A 143 16.80 -10.37 -1.30
C PHE A 143 17.81 -9.86 -2.33
N PHE A 144 17.88 -10.49 -3.51
CA PHE A 144 18.80 -10.10 -4.58
C PHE A 144 18.46 -8.76 -5.24
N LEU A 145 17.18 -8.35 -5.23
CA LEU A 145 16.72 -7.07 -5.79
C LEU A 145 16.77 -5.91 -4.80
N SER A 146 16.83 -6.16 -3.49
CA SER A 146 16.57 -5.20 -2.40
C SER A 146 17.26 -3.82 -2.58
N ARG A 147 18.52 -3.79 -3.00
CA ARG A 147 19.27 -2.56 -3.28
C ARG A 147 18.86 -1.92 -4.59
N ASN A 148 18.80 -2.69 -5.67
CA ASN A 148 18.52 -2.20 -7.02
C ASN A 148 17.09 -1.68 -7.17
N ILE A 149 16.12 -2.38 -6.58
CA ILE A 149 14.71 -1.99 -6.62
C ILE A 149 14.47 -0.67 -5.87
N ARG A 150 15.22 -0.42 -4.80
CA ARG A 150 15.16 0.86 -4.08
C ARG A 150 15.63 2.02 -4.95
N VAL A 151 16.68 1.82 -5.75
CA VAL A 151 17.19 2.80 -6.71
C VAL A 151 16.20 2.99 -7.87
N ALA A 152 15.66 1.89 -8.41
CA ALA A 152 14.64 1.94 -9.45
C ALA A 152 13.40 2.74 -9.00
N ARG A 153 12.90 2.50 -7.77
CA ARG A 153 11.79 3.28 -7.19
C ARG A 153 12.06 4.78 -7.14
N ARG A 154 13.24 5.20 -6.68
CA ARG A 154 13.60 6.63 -6.67
C ARG A 154 13.63 7.21 -8.08
N ARG A 155 14.30 6.50 -9.00
CA ARG A 155 14.43 6.95 -10.39
C ARG A 155 13.08 7.09 -11.09
N VAL A 156 12.16 6.13 -10.93
CA VAL A 156 10.83 6.24 -11.56
C VAL A 156 10.01 7.37 -10.96
N TRP A 157 10.16 7.67 -9.66
CA TRP A 157 9.54 8.85 -9.06
C TRP A 157 10.06 10.12 -9.72
N ASP A 158 11.37 10.30 -9.77
CA ASP A 158 12.01 11.49 -10.32
C ASP A 158 11.66 11.70 -11.79
N GLN A 159 11.67 10.63 -12.58
CA GLN A 159 11.26 10.67 -13.99
C GLN A 159 9.76 10.96 -14.15
N THR A 160 8.92 10.43 -13.26
CA THR A 160 7.48 10.71 -13.28
C THR A 160 7.21 12.18 -12.98
N VAL A 161 7.91 12.76 -12.01
CA VAL A 161 7.81 14.19 -11.69
C VAL A 161 8.34 15.03 -12.87
N THR A 162 9.51 14.69 -13.41
CA THR A 162 10.12 15.38 -14.56
C THR A 162 9.22 15.34 -15.80
N SER A 163 8.54 14.21 -16.06
CA SER A 163 7.64 14.05 -17.21
C SER A 163 6.45 15.00 -17.21
N ARG A 164 6.13 15.62 -16.06
CA ARG A 164 5.06 16.61 -15.95
C ARG A 164 5.51 18.02 -16.31
N GLY A 165 6.81 18.24 -16.54
CA GLY A 165 7.37 19.51 -16.97
C GLY A 165 7.21 20.64 -15.95
N LYS A 166 7.01 20.29 -14.66
CA LYS A 166 6.92 21.26 -13.57
C LYS A 166 8.28 21.44 -12.93
N GLY A 167 8.69 22.70 -12.75
CA GLY A 167 9.97 23.05 -12.11
C GLY A 167 9.98 22.77 -10.60
N PRO A 168 11.11 22.97 -9.91
CA PRO A 168 11.22 22.80 -8.47
C PRO A 168 10.23 23.66 -7.67
N ASP A 169 9.92 24.85 -8.18
CA ASP A 169 9.01 25.83 -7.57
C ASP A 169 7.54 25.38 -7.54
N PHE A 170 7.23 24.28 -8.24
CA PHE A 170 5.90 23.66 -8.19
C PHE A 170 5.56 23.11 -6.81
N TRP A 171 6.54 22.72 -6.00
CA TRP A 171 6.31 22.21 -4.65
C TRP A 171 6.35 23.38 -3.67
N GLN A 172 5.17 23.91 -3.33
CA GLN A 172 5.05 25.00 -2.38
C GLN A 172 5.00 24.48 -0.93
N PRO A 173 5.22 25.35 0.07
CA PRO A 173 4.99 25.03 1.48
C PRO A 173 3.58 24.47 1.72
N TYR A 174 3.41 23.83 2.88
CA TYR A 174 2.10 23.29 3.26
C TYR A 174 1.08 24.42 3.45
N VAL A 175 -0.10 24.26 2.85
CA VAL A 175 -1.24 25.16 3.04
C VAL A 175 -2.38 24.35 3.64
N GLU A 176 -2.95 24.87 4.72
CA GLU A 176 -4.07 24.24 5.41
C GLU A 176 -5.33 24.30 4.54
N GLU A 177 -6.06 23.18 4.38
CA GLU A 177 -7.31 23.17 3.57
C GLU A 177 -8.57 23.09 4.46
N TRP A 178 -8.43 22.69 5.73
CA TRP A 178 -9.55 22.55 6.65
C TRP A 178 -9.69 23.80 7.51
N GLU A 179 -10.92 24.29 7.68
CA GLU A 179 -11.20 25.42 8.58
C GLU A 179 -10.82 25.12 10.04
N VAL A 180 -10.96 23.84 10.44
CA VAL A 180 -10.56 23.35 11.76
C VAL A 180 -9.74 22.07 11.56
N PRO A 181 -8.40 22.14 11.59
CA PRO A 181 -7.55 20.96 11.42
C PRO A 181 -7.69 19.99 12.59
N PRO A 182 -7.49 18.68 12.38
CA PRO A 182 -7.52 17.71 13.45
C PRO A 182 -6.35 17.95 14.42
N VAL A 183 -6.66 18.16 15.71
CA VAL A 183 -5.62 18.27 16.75
C VAL A 183 -4.92 16.92 16.92
N ILE A 184 -3.63 16.90 16.62
CA ILE A 184 -2.77 15.75 16.83
C ILE A 184 -2.11 15.92 18.19
N GLU A 185 -2.56 15.13 19.16
CA GLU A 185 -1.83 15.00 20.40
C GLU A 185 -0.46 14.40 20.07
N GLU A 186 0.62 15.19 20.17
CA GLU A 186 2.00 14.71 20.24
C GLU A 186 2.23 14.00 21.58
N ASP A 187 1.50 12.91 21.79
CA ASP A 187 1.44 12.19 23.06
C ASP A 187 2.66 11.25 23.14
N LEU A 188 3.85 11.85 23.16
CA LEU A 188 5.13 11.19 22.87
C LEU A 188 5.76 10.50 24.10
N THR A 189 5.37 10.81 25.34
CA THR A 189 6.14 10.35 26.51
C THR A 189 5.36 9.77 27.70
N LEU A 190 4.06 10.03 27.88
CA LEU A 190 3.33 9.62 29.10
C LEU A 190 2.56 8.28 29.00
N ARG A 191 2.65 7.55 27.89
CA ARG A 191 1.79 6.38 27.62
C ARG A 191 2.53 5.06 27.36
N VAL A 192 3.80 4.97 27.76
CA VAL A 192 4.71 3.86 27.38
C VAL A 192 4.56 2.62 28.28
N ILE A 193 4.15 2.77 29.55
CA ILE A 193 4.19 1.66 30.52
C ILE A 193 2.96 0.73 30.43
N ASN A 194 1.74 1.26 30.19
CA ASN A 194 0.53 0.45 30.01
C ASN A 194 0.31 -0.05 28.56
N LYS A 195 1.07 0.46 27.59
CA LYS A 195 0.93 0.07 26.18
C LYS A 195 1.71 -1.19 25.80
N PHE A 196 2.75 -1.60 26.52
CA PHE A 196 3.46 -2.83 26.15
C PHE A 196 2.55 -4.07 26.27
N GLY A 197 1.80 -4.20 27.37
CA GLY A 197 0.81 -5.28 27.54
C GLY A 197 -0.30 -5.24 26.48
N LEU A 198 -0.91 -4.06 26.26
CA LEU A 198 -1.93 -3.89 25.20
C LEU A 198 -1.36 -4.05 23.77
N TRP A 199 -0.09 -3.74 23.56
CA TRP A 199 0.59 -3.91 22.28
C TRP A 199 0.88 -5.38 22.03
N ILE A 200 1.36 -6.12 23.03
CA ILE A 200 1.53 -7.58 22.94
C ILE A 200 0.18 -8.25 22.72
N ILE A 201 -0.86 -7.89 23.49
CA ILE A 201 -2.22 -8.41 23.29
C ILE A 201 -2.73 -8.04 21.90
N GLY A 202 -2.55 -6.79 21.45
CA GLY A 202 -2.93 -6.33 20.12
C GLY A 202 -2.19 -7.07 19.01
N VAL A 203 -0.90 -7.35 19.17
CA VAL A 203 -0.08 -8.15 18.24
C VAL A 203 -0.53 -9.60 18.23
N VAL A 204 -0.85 -10.18 19.39
CA VAL A 204 -1.36 -11.55 19.52
C VAL A 204 -2.73 -11.66 18.88
N VAL A 205 -3.68 -10.79 19.21
CA VAL A 205 -5.02 -10.73 18.61
C VAL A 205 -4.92 -10.54 17.10
N LYS A 206 -4.09 -9.60 16.64
CA LYS A 206 -3.83 -9.37 15.22
C LYS A 206 -3.25 -10.63 14.56
N LYS A 207 -2.28 -11.31 15.18
CA LYS A 207 -1.73 -12.58 14.67
C LYS A 207 -2.76 -13.69 14.66
N VAL A 208 -3.57 -13.85 15.71
CA VAL A 208 -4.63 -14.87 15.79
C VAL A 208 -5.67 -14.62 14.70
N ILE A 209 -6.11 -13.38 14.49
CA ILE A 209 -7.03 -13.02 13.42
C ILE A 209 -6.39 -13.29 12.06
N ILE A 210 -5.14 -12.87 11.82
CA ILE A 210 -4.44 -13.12 10.55
C ILE A 210 -4.26 -14.62 10.30
N ILE A 211 -3.93 -15.41 11.32
CA ILE A 211 -3.77 -16.87 11.22
C ILE A 211 -5.12 -17.51 10.88
N SER A 212 -6.20 -17.13 11.56
CA SER A 212 -7.55 -17.60 11.26
C SER A 212 -8.03 -17.17 9.87
N LEU A 213 -7.63 -15.99 9.39
CA LEU A 213 -7.97 -15.53 8.04
C LEU A 213 -7.08 -16.18 6.96
N SER A 214 -5.85 -16.58 7.30
CA SER A 214 -4.94 -17.30 6.40
C SER A 214 -5.41 -18.71 6.04
N LEU A 215 -6.45 -19.20 6.74
CA LEU A 215 -7.16 -20.44 6.40
C LEU A 215 -7.77 -20.41 4.99
N TYR A 216 -8.08 -19.22 4.49
CA TYR A 216 -8.51 -19.03 3.11
C TYR A 216 -7.34 -18.48 2.28
N PRO A 217 -7.04 -19.10 1.12
CA PRO A 217 -6.04 -18.55 0.21
C PRO A 217 -6.41 -17.11 -0.15
N PHE A 218 -5.41 -16.23 -0.26
CA PHE A 218 -5.52 -14.79 -0.53
C PHE A 218 -6.08 -13.90 0.61
N MET A 219 -6.90 -14.43 1.52
CA MET A 219 -7.46 -13.64 2.63
C MET A 219 -6.39 -13.14 3.61
N GLY A 220 -5.34 -13.93 3.84
CA GLY A 220 -4.17 -13.49 4.60
C GLY A 220 -3.49 -12.25 3.99
N THR A 221 -3.36 -12.22 2.66
CA THR A 221 -2.78 -11.08 1.94
C THR A 221 -3.66 -9.82 2.08
N ILE A 222 -4.99 -9.98 2.00
CA ILE A 222 -5.95 -8.89 2.21
C ILE A 222 -5.84 -8.33 3.64
N ALA A 223 -5.80 -9.20 4.66
CA ALA A 223 -5.64 -8.77 6.05
C ALA A 223 -4.33 -8.01 6.26
N VAL A 224 -3.21 -8.57 5.78
CA VAL A 224 -1.90 -7.92 5.89
C VAL A 224 -1.91 -6.58 5.18
N ALA A 225 -2.49 -6.49 3.98
CA ALA A 225 -2.62 -5.23 3.23
C ALA A 225 -3.44 -4.18 3.98
N ALA A 226 -4.57 -4.57 4.58
CA ALA A 226 -5.41 -3.67 5.38
C ALA A 226 -4.64 -3.10 6.58
N LEU A 227 -3.86 -3.95 7.25
CA LEU A 227 -3.08 -3.60 8.43
C LEU A 227 -1.87 -2.72 8.12
N LYS A 228 -1.21 -2.91 6.95
CA LYS A 228 -0.07 -2.08 6.51
C LYS A 228 -0.47 -0.90 5.63
N SER A 229 -1.75 -0.69 5.39
CA SER A 229 -2.26 0.29 4.42
C SER A 229 -1.71 1.70 4.67
N MET A 230 -1.91 2.25 5.86
CA MET A 230 -1.46 3.59 6.23
C MET A 230 0.06 3.75 6.12
N GLU A 231 0.82 2.79 6.63
CA GLU A 231 2.29 2.80 6.55
C GLU A 231 2.79 2.75 5.11
N THR A 232 2.16 1.92 4.27
CA THR A 232 2.49 1.79 2.85
C THR A 232 2.26 3.10 2.11
N ALA A 233 1.12 3.77 2.35
CA ALA A 233 0.82 5.06 1.73
C ALA A 233 1.80 6.16 2.17
N ARG A 234 2.07 6.29 3.48
CA ARG A 234 3.07 7.23 4.00
C ARG A 234 4.47 6.97 3.43
N TYR A 235 4.87 5.71 3.32
CA TYR A 235 6.15 5.32 2.70
C TYR A 235 6.23 5.69 1.21
N LEU A 236 5.12 5.52 0.48
CA LEU A 236 5.02 5.88 -0.93
C LEU A 236 5.04 7.40 -1.14
N HIS A 237 4.44 8.19 -0.23
CA HIS A 237 4.41 9.65 -0.25
C HIS A 237 5.59 10.34 0.43
N GLN A 238 6.50 9.61 1.08
CA GLN A 238 7.69 10.19 1.70
C GLN A 238 8.46 11.19 0.81
N PRO A 239 8.68 10.94 -0.50
CA PRO A 239 9.37 11.91 -1.35
C PRO A 239 8.59 13.21 -1.58
N TYR A 240 7.26 13.16 -1.57
CA TYR A 240 6.38 14.33 -1.67
C TYR A 240 6.51 15.21 -0.42
N PHE A 241 6.38 14.62 0.78
CA PHE A 241 6.56 15.35 2.04
C PHE A 241 7.94 16.00 2.15
N LYS A 242 8.97 15.31 1.64
CA LYS A 242 10.33 15.85 1.56
C LYS A 242 10.46 17.00 0.57
N ALA A 243 9.79 16.93 -0.59
CA ALA A 243 9.82 17.99 -1.60
C ALA A 243 9.21 19.29 -1.06
N LYS A 244 8.09 19.19 -0.33
CA LYS A 244 7.44 20.33 0.35
C LYS A 244 8.11 20.78 1.65
N LYS A 245 9.14 20.07 2.12
CA LYS A 245 9.83 20.32 3.40
C LYS A 245 8.89 20.33 4.62
N MET A 246 7.86 19.49 4.62
CA MET A 246 6.89 19.40 5.72
C MET A 246 7.55 18.90 7.01
N THR A 247 7.18 19.51 8.13
CA THR A 247 7.55 19.04 9.47
C THR A 247 6.83 17.73 9.81
N PRO A 248 7.33 16.93 10.77
CA PRO A 248 6.65 15.68 11.18
C PRO A 248 5.21 15.92 11.66
N HIS A 249 4.95 17.05 12.33
CA HIS A 249 3.63 17.46 12.75
C HIS A 249 2.71 17.74 11.54
N GLU A 250 3.17 18.55 10.58
CA GLU A 250 2.42 18.81 9.33
C GLU A 250 2.12 17.55 8.53
N VAL A 251 3.08 16.63 8.43
CA VAL A 251 2.85 15.33 7.77
C VAL A 251 1.76 14.53 8.49
N ALA A 252 1.73 14.58 9.82
CA ALA A 252 0.72 13.89 10.60
C ALA A 252 -0.66 14.53 10.37
N VAL A 253 -0.75 15.86 10.42
CA VAL A 253 -1.99 16.64 10.18
C VAL A 253 -2.54 16.34 8.79
N PHE A 254 -1.70 16.51 7.76
CA PHE A 254 -2.04 16.24 6.36
C PHE A 254 -2.55 14.81 6.12
N THR A 255 -1.94 13.84 6.81
CA THR A 255 -2.33 12.44 6.66
C THR A 255 -3.60 12.09 7.44
N GLU A 256 -3.85 12.72 8.59
CA GLU A 256 -5.06 12.50 9.37
C GLU A 256 -6.30 13.11 8.71
N GLU A 257 -6.17 14.29 8.10
CA GLU A 257 -7.21 14.91 7.27
C GLU A 257 -7.68 13.97 6.16
N ARG A 258 -6.73 13.31 5.49
CA ARG A 258 -6.97 12.41 4.36
C ARG A 258 -6.84 10.94 4.74
N LYS A 259 -7.12 10.58 6.00
CA LYS A 259 -6.84 9.24 6.55
C LYS A 259 -7.46 8.12 5.72
N TRP A 260 -8.65 8.33 5.17
CA TRP A 260 -9.36 7.32 4.38
C TRP A 260 -8.74 7.17 3.00
N ASP A 261 -8.32 8.28 2.38
CA ASP A 261 -7.64 8.27 1.09
C ASP A 261 -6.29 7.55 1.17
N TYR A 262 -5.51 7.86 2.19
CA TYR A 262 -4.26 7.17 2.48
C TYR A 262 -4.47 5.68 2.78
N ARG A 263 -5.52 5.32 3.53
CA ARG A 263 -5.86 3.91 3.78
C ARG A 263 -6.25 3.18 2.51
N LEU A 264 -7.10 3.75 1.66
CA LEU A 264 -7.57 3.11 0.43
C LEU A 264 -6.45 2.96 -0.60
N PHE A 265 -5.66 4.02 -0.83
CA PHE A 265 -4.49 3.96 -1.70
C PHE A 265 -3.48 2.94 -1.18
N GLY A 266 -3.12 3.05 0.10
CA GLY A 266 -2.15 2.19 0.73
C GLY A 266 -2.58 0.73 0.78
N PHE A 267 -3.86 0.46 1.03
CA PHE A 267 -4.44 -0.89 0.98
C PHE A 267 -4.29 -1.51 -0.40
N THR A 268 -4.70 -0.78 -1.44
CA THR A 268 -4.65 -1.26 -2.83
C THR A 268 -3.21 -1.50 -3.28
N ALA A 269 -2.31 -0.56 -2.99
CA ALA A 269 -0.88 -0.69 -3.26
C ALA A 269 -0.27 -1.91 -2.53
N ALA A 270 -0.57 -2.04 -1.24
CA ALA A 270 -0.09 -3.11 -0.38
C ALA A 270 -0.60 -4.50 -0.79
N LEU A 271 -1.84 -4.56 -1.29
CA LEU A 271 -2.48 -5.78 -1.78
C LEU A 271 -1.78 -6.29 -3.04
N LEU A 272 -1.55 -5.42 -4.02
CA LEU A 272 -0.83 -5.77 -5.25
C LEU A 272 0.62 -6.17 -4.98
N GLU A 273 1.32 -5.47 -4.08
CA GLU A 273 2.67 -5.85 -3.65
C GLU A 273 2.72 -7.18 -2.88
N GLY A 274 1.59 -7.60 -2.31
CA GLY A 274 1.46 -8.87 -1.58
C GLY A 274 1.37 -10.10 -2.48
N LEU A 275 1.23 -9.92 -3.80
CA LEU A 275 1.18 -11.05 -4.75
C LEU A 275 2.59 -11.65 -4.94
N PRO A 276 2.74 -12.99 -4.85
CA PRO A 276 4.02 -13.64 -5.11
C PRO A 276 4.54 -13.31 -6.52
N ILE A 277 5.83 -13.02 -6.62
CA ILE A 277 6.59 -12.72 -7.85
C ILE A 277 6.15 -11.41 -8.53
N VAL A 278 4.88 -11.31 -8.93
CA VAL A 278 4.30 -10.16 -9.61
C VAL A 278 4.29 -8.91 -8.72
N GLY A 279 4.17 -9.09 -7.39
CA GLY A 279 4.24 -8.02 -6.39
C GLY A 279 5.46 -7.12 -6.51
N LEU A 280 6.60 -7.66 -6.98
CA LEU A 280 7.83 -6.89 -7.18
C LEU A 280 7.67 -5.78 -8.23
N ILE A 281 6.91 -6.05 -9.30
CA ILE A 281 6.60 -5.06 -10.35
C ILE A 281 5.75 -3.94 -9.73
N PHE A 282 4.77 -4.31 -8.91
CA PHE A 282 3.89 -3.36 -8.26
C PHE A 282 4.62 -2.41 -7.30
N THR A 283 5.72 -2.83 -6.67
CA THR A 283 6.53 -1.90 -5.85
C THR A 283 7.08 -0.70 -6.65
N VAL A 284 7.28 -0.85 -7.96
CA VAL A 284 7.75 0.21 -8.86
C VAL A 284 6.55 0.99 -9.41
N SER A 285 5.50 0.31 -9.88
CA SER A 285 4.30 0.98 -10.41
C SER A 285 3.58 1.81 -9.35
N ASN A 286 3.48 1.31 -8.10
CA ASN A 286 2.87 2.04 -6.99
C ASN A 286 3.65 3.32 -6.67
N ARG A 287 4.97 3.33 -6.90
CA ARG A 287 5.78 4.54 -6.74
C ARG A 287 5.48 5.59 -7.82
N ILE A 288 5.21 5.15 -9.06
CA ILE A 288 4.74 6.04 -10.14
C ILE A 288 3.34 6.56 -9.81
N GLY A 289 2.44 5.69 -9.34
CA GLY A 289 1.10 6.04 -8.86
C GLY A 289 1.13 7.12 -7.78
N ALA A 290 1.97 6.92 -6.76
CA ALA A 290 2.20 7.86 -5.68
C ALA A 290 2.73 9.23 -6.16
N ALA A 291 3.63 9.24 -7.16
CA ALA A 291 4.13 10.49 -7.74
C ALA A 291 3.03 11.27 -8.47
N MET A 292 2.11 10.57 -9.13
CA MET A 292 0.95 11.20 -9.77
C MET A 292 -0.07 11.70 -8.77
N TRP A 293 -0.32 10.93 -7.71
CA TRP A 293 -1.20 11.36 -6.63
C TRP A 293 -0.65 12.62 -5.96
N ALA A 294 0.64 12.64 -5.64
CA ALA A 294 1.33 13.81 -5.11
C ALA A 294 1.18 15.05 -6.01
N HIS A 295 1.28 14.89 -7.33
CA HIS A 295 1.12 16.01 -8.26
C HIS A 295 -0.32 16.56 -8.30
N ASP A 296 -1.33 15.68 -8.24
CA ASP A 296 -2.72 16.14 -8.22
C ASP A 296 -3.11 16.72 -6.85
N LEU A 297 -2.54 16.22 -5.74
CA LEU A 297 -2.62 16.87 -4.42
C LEU A 297 -1.99 18.26 -4.41
N GLU A 298 -0.83 18.42 -5.03
CA GLU A 298 -0.15 19.71 -5.09
C GLU A 298 -0.98 20.75 -5.86
N LYS A 299 -1.61 20.35 -6.97
CA LYS A 299 -2.54 21.24 -7.70
C LYS A 299 -3.70 21.73 -6.83
N ARG A 300 -4.24 20.85 -5.98
CA ARG A 300 -5.29 21.20 -5.02
C ARG A 300 -4.76 22.19 -3.98
N GLN A 301 -3.55 21.98 -3.47
CA GLN A 301 -2.89 22.91 -2.55
C GLN A 301 -2.67 24.29 -3.17
N HIS A 302 -2.22 24.37 -4.43
CA HIS A 302 -2.11 25.64 -5.17
C HIS A 302 -3.44 26.38 -5.27
N TYR A 303 -4.53 25.64 -5.48
CA TYR A 303 -5.88 26.22 -5.53
C TYR A 303 -6.27 26.83 -4.18
N PHE A 304 -6.13 26.08 -3.08
CA PHE A 304 -6.41 26.62 -1.73
C PHE A 304 -5.50 27.79 -1.35
N ALA A 305 -4.22 27.75 -1.73
CA ALA A 305 -3.31 28.88 -1.56
C ALA A 305 -3.82 30.14 -2.27
N SER A 306 -4.30 30.00 -3.53
CA SER A 306 -4.86 31.11 -4.28
C SER A 306 -6.16 31.65 -3.66
N LEU A 307 -6.97 30.77 -3.06
CA LEU A 307 -8.18 31.17 -2.34
C LEU A 307 -7.85 31.99 -1.09
N HIS A 308 -6.89 31.56 -0.28
CA HIS A 308 -6.47 32.31 0.91
C HIS A 308 -5.96 33.71 0.55
N VAL A 309 -5.17 33.83 -0.52
CA VAL A 309 -4.72 35.12 -1.05
C VAL A 309 -5.91 35.98 -1.49
N SER A 310 -6.88 35.40 -2.21
CA SER A 310 -8.06 36.13 -2.68
C SER A 310 -8.98 36.62 -1.56
N GLN A 311 -9.01 35.89 -0.43
CA GLN A 311 -9.82 36.21 0.74
C GLN A 311 -9.12 37.16 1.72
N GLY A 312 -7.89 37.60 1.42
CA GLY A 312 -7.11 38.49 2.28
C GLY A 312 -6.60 37.83 3.57
N VAL A 313 -6.58 36.49 3.62
CA VAL A 313 -5.96 35.74 4.72
C VAL A 313 -4.46 35.71 4.44
N ASP A 314 -3.78 36.80 4.83
CA ASP A 314 -2.34 36.91 4.67
C ASP A 314 -1.63 35.85 5.54
N ALA A 315 -0.69 35.12 4.93
CA ALA A 315 0.02 34.00 5.56
C ALA A 315 0.78 34.37 6.86
N SER A 316 0.98 35.66 7.13
CA SER A 316 1.57 36.20 8.36
C SER A 316 0.69 36.03 9.60
N VAL A 317 -0.63 35.89 9.46
CA VAL A 317 -1.56 35.70 10.59
C VAL A 317 -1.57 34.23 11.05
N VAL A 318 -1.44 33.29 10.12
CA VAL A 318 -1.41 31.84 10.42
C VAL A 318 -0.13 31.44 11.15
N ASP A 319 1.00 32.07 10.82
CA ASP A 319 2.27 31.85 11.54
C ASP A 319 2.26 32.45 12.96
N ALA A 320 1.50 33.53 13.18
CA ALA A 320 1.33 34.14 14.50
C ALA A 320 0.41 33.31 15.42
N GLU A 321 -0.62 32.66 14.86
CA GLU A 321 -1.54 31.79 15.59
C GLU A 321 -0.91 30.43 15.93
N LYS A 322 0.00 29.92 15.08
CA LYS A 322 0.81 28.71 15.35
C LYS A 322 1.87 28.89 16.45
N MET A 323 2.16 30.12 16.88
CA MET A 323 3.11 30.43 17.95
C MET A 323 2.46 30.62 19.33
N GLN A 324 1.13 30.52 19.44
CA GLN A 324 0.39 30.49 20.71
C GLN A 324 -0.04 29.06 21.08
#